data_AF-A0A941QP78-F1
#
_entry.id   AF-A0A941QP78-F1
#
_cell.length_a   1.000
_cell.length_b   1.000
_cell.length_c   1.000
_cell.angle_alpha   90.00
_cell.angle_beta   90.00
_cell.angle_gamma   90.00
#
_symmetry.space_group_name_H-M   'P 1'
#
loop_
_entity.id
_entity.type
_entity.pdbx_description
1 polymer ?
#
loop_
_entity_poly.entity_id
_entity_poly.type
_entity_poly.pdbx_seq_one_letter_code
_entity_poly.pdbx_strand_id
1 'polypeptide(L)'
;MLRFYDPNTGEYLLAVLLASLAVALVVSLLFGLYLRVAGEEAGPWKGWRAEARLWLRLFLAASVLALIGGMAGQLGGSARETVTGDLVPAVFSLAGGYGAYLLGEKKAASYFTVANGLSFVFAFFLLYNLASVWRQENERTDFCLTLFADPDFDSVTLLKYREAMFTRYCEGPLRAVPRAVKAEPGPS
;
A
#
# COMPACT_ATOMS: atom_id res chain seq x y z
N MET A 1 5.37 15.47 24.06
CA MET A 1 5.15 16.71 23.28
C MET A 1 5.31 16.39 21.81
N LEU A 2 4.24 16.57 21.04
CA LEU A 2 4.07 16.14 19.65
C LEU A 2 4.80 17.11 18.70
N ARG A 3 5.93 16.68 18.13
CA ARG A 3 6.43 17.19 16.85
C ARG A 3 6.46 16.04 15.86
N PHE A 4 5.28 15.68 15.35
CA PHE A 4 5.10 14.74 14.22
C PHE A 4 4.69 15.54 12.97
N TYR A 5 5.44 16.59 12.64
CA TYR A 5 5.35 17.18 11.30
C TYR A 5 6.65 16.86 10.60
N ASP A 6 6.72 15.64 10.08
CA ASP A 6 7.75 15.26 9.13
C ASP A 6 7.47 16.06 7.85
N PRO A 7 8.43 16.85 7.31
CA PRO A 7 8.22 17.65 6.09
C PRO A 7 7.76 16.80 4.88
N ASN A 8 7.91 15.48 4.95
CA ASN A 8 7.51 14.54 3.91
C ASN A 8 6.01 14.14 3.95
N THR A 9 5.26 14.54 4.98
CA THR A 9 3.84 14.15 5.13
C THR A 9 2.98 14.56 3.92
N GLY A 10 3.27 15.71 3.31
CA GLY A 10 2.58 16.18 2.11
C GLY A 10 2.84 15.31 0.88
N GLU A 11 4.08 14.86 0.69
CA GLU A 11 4.46 13.97 -0.42
C GLU A 11 3.78 12.61 -0.30
N TYR A 12 3.63 12.09 0.93
CA TYR A 12 2.90 10.85 1.18
C TYR A 12 1.43 10.94 0.85
N LEU A 13 0.76 11.99 1.31
CA LEU A 13 -0.66 12.18 1.01
C LEU A 13 -0.88 12.36 -0.49
N LEU A 14 0.03 13.06 -1.17
CA LEU A 14 0.00 13.19 -2.62
C LEU A 14 0.17 11.83 -3.32
N ALA A 15 1.14 11.02 -2.89
CA ALA A 15 1.37 9.69 -3.46
C ALA A 15 0.16 8.76 -3.28
N VAL A 16 -0.45 8.75 -2.08
CA VAL A 16 -1.68 8.00 -1.79
C VAL A 16 -2.84 8.46 -2.67
N LEU A 17 -3.02 9.78 -2.82
CA LEU A 17 -4.04 10.35 -3.68
C LEU A 17 -3.84 9.94 -5.15
N LEU A 18 -2.62 10.08 -5.68
CA LEU A 18 -2.30 9.74 -7.07
C LEU A 18 -2.47 8.24 -7.33
N ALA A 19 -2.01 7.38 -6.43
CA ALA A 19 -2.19 5.94 -6.55
C ALA A 19 -3.68 5.55 -6.53
N SER A 20 -4.47 6.15 -5.64
CA SER A 20 -5.92 5.90 -5.54
C SER A 20 -6.66 6.35 -6.81
N LEU A 21 -6.31 7.53 -7.35
CA LEU A 21 -6.87 8.03 -8.61
C LEU A 21 -6.49 7.14 -9.79
N ALA A 22 -5.26 6.64 -9.84
CA ALA A 22 -4.82 5.71 -10.87
C ALA A 22 -5.61 4.38 -10.81
N VAL A 23 -5.82 3.82 -9.62
CA VAL A 23 -6.65 2.61 -9.44
C VAL A 23 -8.09 2.87 -9.88
N ALA A 24 -8.70 3.98 -9.44
CA ALA A 24 -10.06 4.35 -9.84
C ALA A 24 -10.19 4.50 -11.37
N LEU A 25 -9.18 5.10 -12.02
CA LEU A 25 -9.12 5.24 -13.47
C LEU A 25 -9.07 3.87 -14.15
N VAL A 26 -8.17 2.98 -13.71
CA VAL A 26 -8.01 1.64 -14.29
C VAL A 26 -9.28 0.82 -14.13
N VAL A 27 -9.89 0.81 -12.93
CA VAL A 27 -11.14 0.07 -12.70
C VAL A 27 -12.27 0.65 -13.56
N SER A 28 -12.40 1.97 -13.63
CA SER A 28 -13.39 2.62 -14.49
C SER A 28 -13.16 2.29 -15.97
N LEU A 29 -11.89 2.22 -16.41
CA LEU A 29 -11.52 1.86 -17.77
C LEU A 29 -11.93 0.44 -18.14
N LEU A 30 -11.55 -0.52 -17.29
CA LEU A 30 -11.89 -1.93 -17.47
C LEU A 30 -13.39 -2.16 -17.45
N PHE A 31 -14.09 -1.50 -16.54
CA PHE A 31 -15.53 -1.64 -16.41
C PHE A 31 -16.30 -0.98 -17.56
N GLY A 32 -15.85 0.19 -18.02
CA GLY A 32 -16.40 0.83 -19.21
C GLY A 32 -16.17 0.01 -20.49
N LEU A 33 -15.03 -0.69 -20.58
CA LEU A 33 -14.75 -1.64 -21.66
C LEU A 33 -15.64 -2.89 -21.55
N TYR A 34 -15.82 -3.42 -20.34
CA TYR A 34 -16.72 -4.55 -20.08
C TYR A 34 -18.16 -4.23 -20.50
N LEU A 35 -18.71 -3.08 -20.09
CA LEU A 35 -20.06 -2.65 -20.48
C LEU A 35 -20.20 -2.48 -22.00
N ARG A 36 -19.16 -2.01 -22.69
CA ARG A 36 -19.14 -1.92 -24.16
C ARG A 36 -19.16 -3.28 -24.84
N VAL A 37 -18.42 -4.25 -24.31
CA VAL A 37 -18.32 -5.61 -24.88
C VAL A 37 -19.57 -6.44 -24.56
N ALA A 38 -20.09 -6.34 -23.34
CA ALA A 38 -21.26 -7.07 -22.90
C ALA A 38 -22.56 -6.62 -23.60
N GLY A 39 -22.56 -5.44 -24.21
CA GLY A 39 -23.71 -4.92 -24.96
C GLY A 39 -24.92 -4.57 -24.09
N GLU A 40 -24.80 -4.62 -22.77
CA GLU A 40 -25.94 -4.54 -21.83
C GLU A 40 -26.48 -3.12 -21.62
N GLU A 41 -25.73 -2.05 -21.91
CA GLU A 41 -26.19 -0.67 -21.68
C GLU A 41 -25.90 0.34 -22.81
N ALA A 42 -25.77 -0.11 -24.06
CA ALA A 42 -26.04 0.80 -25.17
C ALA A 42 -27.56 0.94 -25.37
N GLY A 43 -28.27 1.44 -24.35
CA GLY A 43 -29.61 1.98 -24.53
C GLY A 43 -29.60 3.03 -25.67
N PRO A 44 -30.75 3.40 -26.25
CA PRO A 44 -30.86 4.20 -27.49
C PRO A 44 -30.30 5.64 -27.43
N TRP A 45 -29.50 5.99 -26.44
CA TRP A 45 -28.87 7.29 -26.23
C TRP A 45 -27.56 7.38 -27.02
N LYS A 46 -27.67 7.50 -28.34
CA LYS A 46 -26.58 7.75 -29.32
C LYS A 46 -25.89 9.13 -29.18
N GLY A 47 -25.53 9.54 -27.96
CA GLY A 47 -24.91 10.83 -27.72
C GLY A 47 -23.66 10.71 -26.85
N TRP A 48 -22.52 11.18 -27.36
CA TRP A 48 -21.24 11.23 -26.62
C TRP A 48 -21.36 11.89 -25.23
N ARG A 49 -22.31 12.81 -25.06
CA ARG A 49 -22.61 13.49 -23.78
C ARG A 49 -23.28 12.59 -22.73
N ALA A 50 -24.00 11.55 -23.14
CA ALA A 50 -24.60 10.58 -22.22
C ALA A 50 -23.54 9.61 -21.72
N GLU A 51 -22.70 9.07 -22.63
CA GLU A 51 -21.53 8.25 -22.27
C GLU A 51 -20.57 9.00 -21.35
N ALA A 52 -20.23 10.24 -21.67
CA ALA A 52 -19.32 11.04 -20.84
C ALA A 52 -19.86 11.26 -19.41
N ARG A 53 -21.18 11.48 -19.26
CA ARG A 53 -21.79 11.63 -17.93
C ARG A 53 -21.81 10.32 -17.14
N LEU A 54 -22.05 9.20 -17.79
CA LEU A 54 -22.01 7.88 -17.19
C LEU A 54 -20.59 7.57 -16.65
N TRP A 55 -19.59 7.78 -17.51
CA TRP A 55 -18.18 7.62 -17.16
C TRP A 55 -17.76 8.54 -16.02
N LEU A 56 -18.15 9.81 -16.07
CA LEU A 56 -17.82 10.76 -15.01
C LEU A 56 -18.41 10.33 -13.67
N ARG A 57 -19.66 9.86 -13.64
CA ARG A 57 -20.31 9.36 -12.42
C ARG A 57 -19.63 8.12 -11.87
N LEU A 58 -19.28 7.16 -12.74
CA LEU A 58 -18.54 5.96 -12.37
C LEU A 58 -17.17 6.34 -11.77
N PHE A 59 -16.41 7.18 -12.48
CA PHE A 59 -15.07 7.59 -12.10
C PHE A 59 -15.05 8.39 -10.78
N LEU A 60 -16.01 9.30 -10.58
CA LEU A 60 -16.08 10.08 -9.33
C LEU A 60 -16.33 9.17 -8.12
N ALA A 61 -17.32 8.28 -8.22
CA ALA A 61 -17.65 7.36 -7.14
C ALA A 61 -16.50 6.39 -6.85
N ALA A 62 -15.89 5.83 -7.91
CA ALA A 62 -14.71 4.98 -7.83
C ALA A 62 -13.53 5.70 -7.17
N SER A 63 -13.31 6.98 -7.49
CA SER A 63 -12.21 7.78 -6.93
C SER A 63 -12.37 8.01 -5.43
N VAL A 64 -13.59 8.34 -4.98
CA VAL A 64 -13.86 8.54 -3.54
C VAL A 64 -13.64 7.22 -2.78
N LEU A 65 -14.15 6.11 -3.30
CA LEU A 65 -14.00 4.82 -2.64
C LEU A 65 -12.58 4.27 -2.70
N ALA A 66 -11.87 4.47 -3.82
CA ALA A 66 -10.45 4.16 -3.91
C ALA A 66 -9.63 4.98 -2.91
N LEU A 67 -9.96 6.26 -2.70
CA LEU A 67 -9.29 7.08 -1.71
C LEU A 67 -9.52 6.56 -0.28
N ILE A 68 -10.77 6.21 0.06
CA ILE A 68 -11.09 5.62 1.37
C ILE A 68 -10.36 4.30 1.57
N GLY A 69 -10.40 3.42 0.56
CA GLY A 69 -9.68 2.14 0.58
C GLY A 69 -8.18 2.32 0.70
N GLY A 70 -7.61 3.25 -0.06
CA GLY A 70 -6.19 3.58 -0.03
C GLY A 70 -5.71 4.12 1.31
N MET A 71 -6.46 5.04 1.91
CA MET A 71 -6.16 5.55 3.25
C MET A 71 -6.25 4.43 4.30
N ALA A 72 -7.30 3.61 4.25
CA ALA A 72 -7.45 2.47 5.15
C ALA A 72 -6.32 1.44 4.97
N GLY A 73 -5.91 1.17 3.73
CA GLY A 73 -4.81 0.27 3.39
C GLY A 73 -3.49 0.80 3.94
N GLN A 74 -3.17 2.08 3.71
CA GLN A 74 -1.96 2.72 4.21
C GLN A 74 -1.89 2.68 5.75
N LEU A 75 -2.98 3.04 6.44
CA LEU A 75 -3.07 2.99 7.90
C LEU A 75 -2.94 1.57 8.43
N GLY A 76 -3.55 0.60 7.74
CA GLY A 76 -3.42 -0.81 8.08
C GLY A 76 -1.99 -1.34 7.89
N GLY A 77 -1.36 -1.07 6.74
CA GLY A 77 -0.03 -1.61 6.43
C GLY A 77 1.08 -0.99 7.29
N SER A 78 0.87 0.25 7.77
CA SER A 78 1.79 0.91 8.70
C SER A 78 1.62 0.47 10.15
N ALA A 79 0.54 -0.23 10.51
CA ALA A 79 0.35 -0.75 11.85
C ALA A 79 1.33 -1.90 12.16
N ARG A 80 1.87 -1.90 13.38
CA ARG A 80 2.86 -2.91 13.84
C ARG A 80 2.22 -4.18 14.40
N GLU A 81 0.92 -4.16 14.63
CA GLU A 81 0.25 -5.26 15.33
C GLU A 81 -0.02 -6.43 14.38
N THR A 82 0.22 -7.65 14.89
CA THR A 82 -0.04 -8.92 14.18
C THR A 82 -1.51 -9.07 13.77
N VAL A 83 -2.42 -8.37 14.44
CA VAL A 83 -3.87 -8.35 14.14
C VAL A 83 -4.14 -7.95 12.69
N THR A 84 -3.32 -7.06 12.13
CA THR A 84 -3.44 -6.61 10.74
C THR A 84 -3.12 -7.69 9.71
N GLY A 85 -2.29 -8.69 10.08
CA GLY A 85 -1.96 -9.83 9.23
C GLY A 85 -3.14 -10.75 8.95
N ASP A 86 -4.06 -10.93 9.90
CA ASP A 86 -5.25 -11.77 9.76
C ASP A 86 -6.46 -10.99 9.23
N LEU A 87 -6.53 -9.68 9.54
CA LEU A 87 -7.61 -8.81 9.09
C LEU A 87 -7.63 -8.67 7.56
N VAL A 88 -6.46 -8.65 6.91
CA VAL A 88 -6.36 -8.47 5.46
C VAL A 88 -6.96 -9.65 4.69
N PRO A 89 -6.53 -10.90 4.89
CA PRO A 89 -7.18 -12.07 4.30
C PRO A 89 -8.68 -12.13 4.60
N ALA A 90 -9.11 -11.72 5.80
CA ALA A 90 -10.53 -11.68 6.16
C ALA A 90 -11.29 -10.64 5.33
N VAL A 91 -10.78 -9.41 5.19
CA VAL A 91 -11.39 -8.35 4.36
C VAL A 91 -11.44 -8.77 2.89
N PHE A 92 -10.39 -9.40 2.35
CA PHE A 92 -10.39 -9.90 0.97
C PHE A 92 -11.35 -11.06 0.77
N SER A 93 -11.47 -11.97 1.74
CA SER A 93 -12.42 -13.07 1.68
C SER A 93 -13.86 -12.55 1.73
N LEU A 94 -14.12 -11.53 2.55
CA LEU A 94 -15.43 -10.91 2.68
C LEU A 94 -15.77 -10.09 1.42
N ALA A 95 -14.83 -9.33 0.88
CA ALA A 95 -15.00 -8.60 -0.38
C ALA A 95 -15.15 -9.54 -1.59
N GLY A 96 -14.37 -10.63 -1.64
CA GLY A 96 -14.48 -11.66 -2.66
C GLY A 96 -15.80 -12.43 -2.57
N GLY A 97 -16.22 -12.78 -1.35
CA GLY A 97 -17.53 -13.40 -1.09
C GLY A 97 -18.69 -12.47 -1.45
N TYR A 98 -18.60 -11.19 -1.09
CA TYR A 98 -19.57 -10.17 -1.46
C TYR A 98 -19.63 -9.93 -2.97
N GLY A 99 -18.47 -9.88 -3.64
CA GLY A 99 -18.39 -9.78 -5.10
C GLY A 99 -18.98 -10.99 -5.81
N ALA A 100 -18.64 -12.21 -5.36
CA ALA A 100 -19.21 -13.44 -5.89
C ALA A 100 -20.73 -13.53 -5.65
N TYR A 101 -21.20 -13.10 -4.48
CA TYR A 101 -22.63 -13.01 -4.16
C TYR A 101 -23.36 -12.04 -5.10
N LEU A 102 -22.82 -10.83 -5.28
CA LEU A 102 -23.41 -9.83 -6.18
C LEU A 102 -23.40 -10.26 -7.65
N LEU A 103 -22.36 -10.96 -8.10
CA LEU A 103 -22.27 -11.49 -9.46
C LEU A 103 -23.16 -12.73 -9.67
N GLY A 104 -23.43 -13.49 -8.60
CA GLY A 104 -24.25 -14.70 -8.62
C GLY A 104 -25.76 -14.42 -8.54
N GLU A 105 -26.17 -13.36 -7.84
CA GLU A 105 -27.56 -12.92 -7.90
C GLU A 105 -27.84 -12.19 -9.22
N LYS A 106 -28.85 -12.65 -9.97
CA LYS A 106 -29.42 -11.94 -11.14
C LYS A 106 -29.99 -10.54 -10.82
N LYS A 107 -29.74 -10.02 -9.62
CA LYS A 107 -30.26 -8.77 -9.05
C LYS A 107 -29.16 -7.92 -8.41
N ALA A 108 -27.94 -7.88 -8.97
CA ALA A 108 -27.09 -6.74 -8.68
C ALA A 108 -27.87 -5.47 -9.06
N ALA A 109 -28.34 -4.71 -8.07
CA ALA A 109 -29.22 -3.56 -8.28
C ALA A 109 -28.58 -2.47 -9.17
N SER A 110 -27.26 -2.53 -9.37
CA SER A 110 -26.52 -1.64 -10.26
C SER A 110 -25.09 -2.15 -10.46
N TYR A 111 -24.65 -2.24 -11.71
CA TYR A 111 -23.26 -2.56 -12.12
C TYR A 111 -22.22 -1.62 -11.47
N PHE A 112 -22.62 -0.38 -11.13
CA PHE A 112 -21.77 0.59 -10.44
C PHE A 112 -21.30 0.10 -9.07
N THR A 113 -22.08 -0.73 -8.37
CA THR A 113 -21.72 -1.25 -7.05
C THR A 113 -20.49 -2.15 -7.13
N VAL A 114 -20.40 -2.97 -8.18
CA VAL A 114 -19.28 -3.87 -8.40
C VAL A 114 -18.01 -3.07 -8.71
N ALA A 115 -18.08 -2.12 -9.65
CA ALA A 115 -16.96 -1.27 -10.00
C ALA A 115 -16.42 -0.49 -8.78
N ASN A 116 -17.33 0.12 -8.02
CA ASN A 116 -17.02 0.86 -6.79
C ASN A 116 -16.37 -0.02 -5.71
N GLY A 117 -16.90 -1.23 -5.49
CA GLY A 117 -16.31 -2.20 -4.56
C GLY A 117 -14.90 -2.61 -4.99
N LEU A 118 -14.70 -2.90 -6.27
CA LEU A 118 -13.38 -3.24 -6.81
C LEU A 118 -12.39 -2.08 -6.66
N SER A 119 -12.79 -0.84 -6.91
CA SER A 119 -11.94 0.34 -6.71
C SER A 119 -11.45 0.46 -5.27
N PHE A 120 -12.34 0.27 -4.29
CA PHE A 120 -11.95 0.23 -2.87
C PHE A 120 -10.95 -0.89 -2.59
N VAL A 121 -11.28 -2.12 -3.00
CA VAL A 121 -10.50 -3.33 -2.69
C VAL A 121 -9.08 -3.27 -3.28
N PHE A 122 -8.96 -2.86 -4.55
CA PHE A 122 -7.65 -2.74 -5.20
C PHE A 122 -6.80 -1.61 -4.61
N ALA A 123 -7.41 -0.45 -4.31
CA ALA A 123 -6.67 0.66 -3.72
C ALA A 123 -6.19 0.31 -2.30
N PHE A 124 -7.06 -0.34 -1.50
CA PHE A 124 -6.71 -0.90 -0.20
C PHE A 124 -5.55 -1.88 -0.32
N PHE A 125 -5.65 -2.87 -1.22
CA PHE A 125 -4.60 -3.88 -1.42
C PHE A 125 -3.25 -3.24 -1.71
N LEU A 126 -3.20 -2.37 -2.71
CA LEU A 126 -1.95 -1.82 -3.24
C LEU A 126 -1.25 -0.97 -2.19
N LEU A 127 -1.99 -0.06 -1.55
CA LEU A 127 -1.41 0.83 -0.55
C LEU A 127 -1.11 0.13 0.78
N TYR A 128 -1.87 -0.90 1.15
CA TYR A 128 -1.51 -1.77 2.27
C TYR A 128 -0.17 -2.46 2.05
N ASN A 129 0.01 -3.11 0.90
CA ASN A 129 1.26 -3.82 0.61
C ASN A 129 2.44 -2.86 0.53
N LEU A 130 2.27 -1.70 -0.11
CA LEU A 130 3.30 -0.68 -0.18
C LEU A 130 3.71 -0.17 1.21
N ALA A 131 2.73 0.16 2.06
CA ALA A 131 2.96 0.60 3.43
C ALA A 131 3.62 -0.48 4.29
N SER A 132 3.20 -1.74 4.12
CA SER A 132 3.79 -2.88 4.83
C SER A 132 5.25 -3.11 4.42
N VAL A 133 5.57 -3.05 3.13
CA VAL A 133 6.96 -3.16 2.64
C VAL A 133 7.81 -2.02 3.20
N TRP A 134 7.31 -0.78 3.13
CA TRP A 134 8.00 0.37 3.71
C TRP A 134 8.31 0.14 5.19
N ARG A 135 7.29 -0.22 5.98
CA ARG A 135 7.46 -0.47 7.41
C ARG A 135 8.55 -1.50 7.66
N GLN A 136 8.56 -2.62 6.92
CA GLN A 136 9.59 -3.65 7.05
C GLN A 136 10.99 -3.12 6.72
N GLU A 137 11.14 -2.25 5.73
CA GLU A 137 12.44 -1.64 5.41
C GLU A 137 12.92 -0.67 6.51
N ASN A 138 12.02 0.14 7.07
CA ASN A 138 12.34 1.04 8.18
C ASN A 138 12.74 0.24 9.44
N GLU A 139 11.97 -0.79 9.79
CA GLU A 139 12.27 -1.64 10.95
C GLU A 139 13.61 -2.36 10.81
N ARG A 140 13.97 -2.81 9.60
CA ARG A 140 15.30 -3.39 9.32
C ARG A 140 16.42 -2.37 9.47
N THR A 141 16.17 -1.12 9.07
CA THR A 141 17.15 -0.03 9.19
C THR A 141 17.37 0.36 10.65
N ASP A 142 16.28 0.51 11.42
CA ASP A 142 16.33 0.77 12.86
C ASP A 142 17.02 -0.37 13.62
N PHE A 143 16.78 -1.62 13.22
CA PHE A 143 17.48 -2.78 13.75
C PHE A 143 18.98 -2.71 13.48
N CYS A 144 19.41 -2.39 12.24
CA CYS A 144 20.83 -2.16 11.92
C CYS A 144 21.43 -1.09 12.85
N LEU A 145 20.79 0.07 12.99
CA LEU A 145 21.29 1.17 13.83
C LEU A 145 21.42 0.78 15.30
N THR A 146 20.43 0.06 15.84
CA THR A 146 20.44 -0.43 17.22
C THR A 146 21.55 -1.46 17.43
N LEU A 147 21.75 -2.36 16.47
CA LEU A 147 22.82 -3.36 16.48
C LEU A 147 24.22 -2.72 16.52
N PHE A 148 24.44 -1.62 15.79
CA PHE A 148 25.72 -0.91 15.76
C PHE A 148 25.95 -0.01 16.97
N ALA A 149 24.89 0.36 17.69
CA ALA A 149 24.99 1.17 18.90
C ALA A 149 25.24 0.34 20.17
N ASP A 150 25.12 -0.99 20.09
CA ASP A 150 25.30 -1.90 21.23
C ASP A 150 26.80 -2.28 21.41
N PRO A 151 27.46 -1.86 22.51
CA PRO A 151 28.87 -2.15 22.76
C PRO A 151 29.15 -3.61 23.13
N ASP A 152 28.14 -4.41 23.51
CA ASP A 152 28.31 -5.83 23.85
C ASP A 152 28.27 -6.75 22.61
N PHE A 153 28.11 -6.16 21.42
CA PHE A 153 27.85 -6.87 20.16
C PHE A 153 29.11 -7.37 19.43
N ASP A 154 30.05 -8.01 20.14
CA ASP A 154 31.42 -8.28 19.64
C ASP A 154 31.71 -9.75 19.29
N SER A 155 30.69 -10.61 19.21
CA SER A 155 30.92 -12.02 18.84
C SER A 155 31.12 -12.21 17.33
N VAL A 156 32.25 -12.83 16.95
CA VAL A 156 32.67 -13.10 15.56
C VAL A 156 31.61 -13.85 14.74
N THR A 157 30.79 -14.68 15.40
CA THR A 157 29.70 -15.45 14.78
C THR A 157 28.53 -14.57 14.36
N LEU A 158 28.19 -13.56 15.16
CA LEU A 158 27.14 -12.58 14.86
C LEU A 158 27.58 -11.59 13.77
N LEU A 159 28.87 -11.23 13.72
CA LEU A 159 29.48 -10.46 12.63
C LEU A 159 29.33 -11.14 11.26
N LYS A 160 29.56 -12.47 11.19
CA LYS A 160 29.34 -13.24 9.94
C LYS A 160 27.86 -13.33 9.57
N TYR A 161 26.97 -13.46 10.55
CA TYR A 161 25.52 -13.49 10.31
C TYR A 161 25.01 -12.13 9.79
N ARG A 162 25.56 -11.03 10.31
CA ARG A 162 25.36 -9.64 9.84
C ARG A 162 25.79 -9.46 8.38
N GLU A 163 26.98 -9.91 8.01
CA GLU A 163 27.49 -9.78 6.64
C GLU A 163 26.70 -10.60 5.62
N ALA A 164 26.10 -11.72 6.04
CA ALA A 164 25.33 -12.57 5.14
C ALA A 164 23.89 -12.09 4.91
N MET A 165 23.21 -11.54 5.94
CA MET A 165 21.77 -11.19 5.84
C MET A 165 21.48 -9.69 5.69
N PHE A 166 22.33 -8.80 6.20
CA PHE A 166 21.99 -7.38 6.35
C PHE A 166 22.95 -6.40 5.66
N THR A 167 23.94 -6.89 4.91
CA THR A 167 24.96 -6.08 4.21
C THR A 167 24.35 -4.92 3.43
N ARG A 168 23.33 -5.18 2.59
CA ARG A 168 22.67 -4.13 1.78
C ARG A 168 21.94 -3.06 2.59
N TYR A 169 21.41 -3.40 3.76
CA TYR A 169 20.62 -2.48 4.59
C TYR A 169 21.51 -1.70 5.57
N CYS A 170 22.61 -2.30 6.02
CA CYS A 170 23.54 -1.69 6.97
C CYS A 170 24.66 -0.86 6.30
N GLU A 171 24.85 -0.93 4.97
CA GLU A 171 25.92 -0.23 4.23
C GLU A 171 25.82 1.31 4.25
N GLY A 172 24.60 1.86 4.29
CA GLY A 172 24.36 3.31 4.34
C GLY A 172 24.89 3.99 5.62
N PRO A 173 24.43 3.58 6.82
CA PRO A 173 24.89 4.17 8.08
C PRO A 173 26.38 3.90 8.37
N LEU A 174 26.95 2.81 7.86
CA LEU A 174 28.39 2.50 7.99
C LEU A 174 29.33 3.53 7.35
N ARG A 175 28.86 4.33 6.38
CA ARG A 175 29.66 5.44 5.81
C ARG A 175 29.65 6.68 6.70
N ALA A 176 28.65 6.83 7.57
CA ALA A 176 28.47 8.00 8.42
C ALA A 176 29.11 7.85 9.81
N VAL A 177 29.39 6.61 10.25
CA VAL A 177 30.13 6.37 11.49
C VAL A 177 31.62 6.60 11.21
N PRO A 178 32.25 7.65 11.79
CA PRO A 178 33.69 7.83 11.63
C PRO A 178 34.39 6.59 12.18
N ARG A 179 35.32 6.02 11.39
CA ARG A 179 36.24 4.96 11.84
C ARG A 179 37.15 5.50 12.95
N ALA A 180 36.61 5.70 14.13
CA ALA A 180 37.29 6.24 15.29
C ALA A 180 37.25 5.20 16.41
N VAL A 181 37.73 3.99 16.11
CA VAL A 181 38.34 3.12 17.11
C VAL A 181 39.64 2.62 16.50
N LYS A 182 40.66 3.49 16.50
CA LYS A 182 42.03 3.03 16.49
C LYS A 182 42.17 2.18 17.74
N ALA A 183 42.48 0.90 17.58
CA ALA A 183 42.93 0.05 18.67
C ALA A 183 44.00 0.80 19.47
N GLU A 184 43.67 1.19 20.71
CA GLU A 184 44.69 1.59 21.66
C GLU A 184 45.55 0.34 21.92
N PRO A 185 46.88 0.40 21.68
CA PRO A 185 47.75 -0.69 22.06
C PRO A 185 47.69 -0.80 23.58
N GLY A 186 47.23 -1.95 24.07
CA GLY A 186 47.19 -2.24 25.50
C GLY A 186 48.55 -2.03 26.15
N PRO A 187 48.59 -1.57 27.42
CA PRO A 187 49.84 -1.30 28.12
C PRO A 187 50.61 -2.61 28.28
N SER A 188 51.82 -2.62 27.72
CA SER A 188 52.87 -3.62 27.94
C SER A 188 53.45 -3.56 29.34
#